data_AF-A0A8T0TY11-F1
#
_entry.id   AF-A0A8T0TY11-F1
#
_cell.length_a   1.000
_cell.length_b   1.000
_cell.length_c   1.000
_cell.angle_alpha   90.00
_cell.angle_beta   90.00
_cell.angle_gamma   90.00
#
_symmetry.space_group_name_H-M   'P 1'
#
loop_
_entity.id
_entity.type
_entity.pdbx_description
1 polymer ?
#
loop_
_entity_poly.entity_id
_entity_poly.type
_entity_poly.pdbx_seq_one_letter_code
_entity_poly.pdbx_strand_id
1 'polypeptide(L)'
;MEIGRYPVSGCSKEHQKIYQEWFALADSDGDGRITGPDAIKFFGMSKLSRPDLKQVWAIADSRRQGYLGFPEFVAAMQLVSLAQAGNEITQDSLKRDDLGSLNPPVMEGLDALLAKSKHMVKRVDPELDGFPQEQSPSNKWFSSKSSKKIPLTAVTSVIDGLKKLYIEKLKPLEVTYKFNDFVSPLLTSSDFDAKPMVMLLGQYSTGKTTFIKHLLRTSYPGAHIGPEPTTDRFVVVMSGTDERTIPGNTIAVQADMPFSGLTTFGTAFLSKFECSQMRHPLLEHITFVDTPGVLSGEKQRTQRSYDFTGVTSWFAAKCDLILLLFDPHKLDISDEFKRVIGSLRGHDDKIRVVLNKADQVDTQQLMRVYGALMWSLGKVLNTPEVSRVYIG
;
A
#
# COMPACT_ATOMS: atom_id res chain seq x y z
N MET A 1 -4.39 -15.73 23.18
CA MET A 1 -5.86 -15.79 23.12
C MET A 1 -6.26 -15.48 21.70
N GLU A 2 -6.64 -16.53 20.98
CA GLU A 2 -7.13 -16.46 19.60
C GLU A 2 -8.49 -15.75 19.60
N ILE A 3 -8.63 -14.68 18.81
CA ILE A 3 -9.91 -14.02 18.59
C ILE A 3 -10.60 -14.80 17.45
N GLY A 4 -11.68 -15.48 17.82
CA GLY A 4 -12.32 -16.53 17.04
C GLY A 4 -12.80 -16.09 15.66
N ARG A 5 -12.66 -17.02 14.71
CA ARG A 5 -13.50 -17.09 13.51
C ARG A 5 -14.95 -17.15 13.96
N TYR A 6 -15.76 -16.15 13.64
CA TYR A 6 -17.21 -16.27 13.76
C TYR A 6 -17.71 -17.17 12.63
N PRO A 7 -18.24 -18.37 12.93
CA PRO A 7 -18.91 -19.15 11.91
C PRO A 7 -20.22 -18.43 11.59
N VAL A 8 -20.41 -18.03 10.33
CA VAL A 8 -21.73 -17.66 9.80
C VAL A 8 -22.57 -18.94 9.76
N SER A 9 -23.04 -19.36 10.92
CA SER A 9 -23.80 -20.60 11.11
C SER A 9 -25.16 -20.24 11.68
N GLY A 10 -26.10 -19.94 10.80
CA GLY A 10 -27.49 -19.74 11.19
C GLY A 10 -28.41 -19.12 10.14
N CYS A 11 -28.05 -19.11 8.85
CA CYS A 11 -28.93 -18.54 7.80
C CYS A 11 -29.48 -19.69 6.94
N SER A 12 -30.81 -19.74 6.74
CA SER A 12 -31.45 -20.75 5.89
C SER A 12 -30.95 -20.65 4.44
N LYS A 13 -30.92 -21.77 3.70
CA LYS A 13 -30.47 -21.78 2.29
C LYS A 13 -31.30 -20.87 1.38
N GLU A 14 -32.55 -20.59 1.77
CA GLU A 14 -33.46 -19.69 1.07
C GLU A 14 -33.10 -18.22 1.33
N HIS A 15 -32.82 -17.85 2.59
CA HIS A 15 -32.36 -16.51 2.94
C HIS A 15 -30.98 -16.20 2.33
N GLN A 16 -30.09 -17.19 2.23
CA GLN A 16 -28.81 -17.00 1.54
C GLN A 16 -28.97 -16.63 0.06
N LYS A 17 -29.94 -17.22 -0.66
CA LYS A 17 -30.20 -16.85 -2.06
C LYS A 17 -30.75 -15.43 -2.18
N ILE A 18 -31.66 -15.05 -1.28
CA ILE A 18 -32.21 -13.69 -1.24
C ILE A 18 -31.08 -12.67 -0.97
N TYR A 19 -30.23 -12.94 0.01
CA TYR A 19 -29.10 -12.07 0.33
C TYR A 19 -28.04 -12.02 -0.77
N GLN A 20 -27.89 -13.06 -1.60
CA GLN A 20 -27.05 -12.99 -2.80
C GLN A 20 -27.60 -12.01 -3.85
N GLU A 21 -28.91 -12.06 -4.12
CA GLU A 21 -29.55 -11.11 -5.03
C GLU A 21 -29.43 -9.67 -4.51
N TRP A 22 -29.59 -9.48 -3.20
CA TRP A 22 -29.48 -8.18 -2.56
C TRP A 22 -28.05 -7.66 -2.52
N PHE A 23 -27.09 -8.56 -2.28
CA PHE A 23 -25.67 -8.23 -2.32
C PHE A 23 -25.27 -7.73 -3.70
N ALA A 24 -25.73 -8.40 -4.78
CA ALA A 24 -25.48 -7.97 -6.15
C ALA A 24 -26.17 -6.64 -6.52
N LEU A 25 -27.23 -6.25 -5.81
CA LEU A 25 -27.87 -4.93 -5.97
C LEU A 25 -27.17 -3.82 -5.18
N ALA A 26 -26.61 -4.17 -4.02
CA ALA A 26 -25.84 -3.26 -3.18
C ALA A 26 -24.45 -2.98 -3.76
N ASP A 27 -23.81 -4.02 -4.32
CA ASP A 27 -22.54 -3.99 -5.04
C ASP A 27 -22.74 -3.41 -6.46
N SER A 28 -22.72 -2.08 -6.55
CA SER A 28 -23.05 -1.35 -7.78
C SER A 28 -21.98 -1.48 -8.88
N ASP A 29 -20.74 -1.81 -8.52
CA ASP A 29 -19.60 -1.98 -9.42
C ASP A 29 -19.20 -3.47 -9.64
N GLY A 30 -19.79 -4.39 -8.88
CA GLY A 30 -19.65 -5.83 -9.07
C GLY A 30 -18.29 -6.38 -8.63
N ASP A 31 -17.60 -5.67 -7.73
CA ASP A 31 -16.25 -6.02 -7.27
C ASP A 31 -16.26 -7.03 -6.10
N GLY A 32 -17.46 -7.38 -5.63
CA GLY A 32 -17.67 -8.29 -4.51
C GLY A 32 -17.55 -7.62 -3.14
N ARG A 33 -17.62 -6.28 -3.05
CA ARG A 33 -17.45 -5.50 -1.81
C ARG A 33 -18.48 -4.39 -1.73
N ILE A 34 -19.12 -4.26 -0.57
CA ILE A 34 -20.05 -3.15 -0.30
C ILE A 34 -19.30 -2.10 0.53
N THR A 35 -19.06 -0.94 -0.06
CA THR A 35 -18.37 0.17 0.63
C THR A 35 -19.32 0.91 1.57
N GLY A 36 -18.77 1.75 2.47
CA GLY A 36 -19.59 2.58 3.37
C GLY A 36 -20.66 3.42 2.65
N PRO A 37 -20.34 4.12 1.54
CA PRO A 37 -21.33 4.81 0.71
C PRO A 37 -22.43 3.89 0.15
N ASP A 38 -22.07 2.70 -0.34
CA ASP A 38 -23.03 1.73 -0.89
C ASP A 38 -23.96 1.19 0.21
N ALA A 39 -23.40 0.92 1.39
CA ALA A 39 -24.16 0.50 2.55
C ALA A 39 -25.10 1.60 3.08
N ILE A 40 -24.70 2.88 3.05
CA ILE A 40 -25.61 3.97 3.42
C ILE A 40 -26.81 4.03 2.48
N LYS A 41 -26.57 3.86 1.17
CA LYS A 41 -27.63 3.87 0.15
C LYS A 41 -28.53 2.64 0.27
N PHE A 42 -27.95 1.46 0.44
CA PHE A 42 -28.69 0.20 0.52
C PHE A 42 -29.38 0.04 1.89
N PHE A 43 -28.67 0.16 3.01
CA PHE A 43 -29.26 0.02 4.35
C PHE A 43 -30.24 1.16 4.68
N GLY A 44 -30.11 2.32 4.04
CA GLY A 44 -31.10 3.40 4.15
C GLY A 44 -32.51 2.97 3.75
N MET A 45 -32.65 1.93 2.92
CA MET A 45 -33.95 1.37 2.53
C MET A 45 -34.65 0.60 3.67
N SER A 46 -33.96 0.29 4.77
CA SER A 46 -34.50 -0.42 5.94
C SER A 46 -35.34 0.45 6.88
N LYS A 47 -35.41 1.78 6.64
CA LYS A 47 -36.05 2.79 7.52
C LYS A 47 -35.53 2.86 8.96
N LEU A 48 -34.42 2.21 9.27
CA LEU A 48 -33.77 2.35 10.57
C LEU A 48 -33.17 3.75 10.73
N SER A 49 -33.03 4.18 11.99
CA SER A 49 -32.45 5.48 12.28
C SER A 49 -30.96 5.52 11.87
N ARG A 50 -30.43 6.70 11.55
CA ARG A 50 -28.99 6.84 11.22
C ARG A 50 -28.06 6.32 12.33
N PRO A 51 -28.35 6.52 13.63
CA PRO A 51 -27.61 5.87 14.72
C PRO A 51 -27.59 4.35 14.63
N ASP A 52 -28.74 3.72 14.39
CA ASP A 52 -28.86 2.26 14.30
C ASP A 52 -28.07 1.71 13.11
N LEU A 53 -28.15 2.34 11.95
CA LEU A 53 -27.38 1.96 10.76
C LEU A 53 -25.87 2.05 10.98
N LYS A 54 -25.41 3.08 11.71
CA LYS A 54 -24.00 3.22 12.09
C LYS A 54 -23.57 2.08 13.02
N GLN A 55 -24.46 1.64 13.91
CA GLN A 55 -24.21 0.53 14.82
C GLN A 55 -24.20 -0.81 14.09
N VAL A 56 -25.13 -1.06 13.17
CA VAL A 56 -25.12 -2.23 12.28
C VAL A 56 -23.81 -2.31 11.51
N TRP A 57 -23.39 -1.20 10.89
CA TRP A 57 -22.12 -1.15 10.15
C TRP A 57 -20.92 -1.46 11.06
N ALA A 58 -20.85 -0.86 12.24
CA ALA A 58 -19.73 -1.04 13.17
C ALA A 58 -19.61 -2.48 13.69
N ILE A 59 -20.72 -3.22 13.77
CA ILE A 59 -20.73 -4.63 14.20
C ILE A 59 -20.42 -5.55 13.01
N ALA A 60 -20.98 -5.27 11.83
CA ALA A 60 -20.73 -6.03 10.62
C ALA A 60 -19.26 -5.90 10.14
N ASP A 61 -18.69 -4.69 10.19
CA ASP A 61 -17.28 -4.41 9.94
C ASP A 61 -16.43 -4.59 11.21
N SER A 62 -16.56 -5.76 11.86
CA SER A 62 -15.81 -6.10 13.07
C SER A 62 -14.28 -6.02 12.88
N ARG A 63 -13.80 -6.16 11.64
CA ARG A 63 -12.38 -6.09 11.25
C ARG A 63 -11.91 -4.67 10.89
N ARG A 64 -12.80 -3.68 10.87
CA ARG A 64 -12.53 -2.29 10.45
C ARG A 64 -11.84 -2.21 9.09
N GLN A 65 -12.23 -3.07 8.16
CA GLN A 65 -11.66 -3.16 6.83
C GLN A 65 -12.24 -2.09 5.88
N GLY A 66 -13.32 -1.41 6.28
CA GLY A 66 -13.93 -0.30 5.53
C GLY A 66 -14.87 -0.73 4.40
N TYR A 67 -15.07 -2.04 4.23
CA TYR A 67 -16.02 -2.63 3.28
C TYR A 67 -16.64 -3.91 3.85
N LEU A 68 -17.81 -4.32 3.36
CA LEU A 68 -18.47 -5.57 3.73
C LEU A 68 -18.38 -6.56 2.57
N GLY A 69 -17.78 -7.72 2.81
CA GLY A 69 -17.90 -8.86 1.90
C GLY A 69 -19.25 -9.55 2.09
N PHE A 70 -19.52 -10.58 1.30
CA PHE A 70 -20.78 -11.34 1.41
C PHE A 70 -21.06 -11.89 2.83
N PRO A 71 -20.10 -12.49 3.56
CA PRO A 71 -20.34 -12.96 4.92
C PRO A 71 -20.71 -11.84 5.90
N GLU A 72 -20.03 -10.69 5.82
CA GLU A 72 -20.29 -9.54 6.68
C GLU A 72 -21.62 -8.85 6.31
N PHE A 73 -21.99 -8.86 5.03
CA PHE A 73 -23.28 -8.37 4.58
C PHE A 73 -24.44 -9.20 5.12
N VAL A 74 -24.31 -10.54 5.14
CA VAL A 74 -25.33 -11.42 5.75
C VAL A 74 -25.49 -11.09 7.25
N ALA A 75 -24.39 -10.88 7.97
CA ALA A 75 -24.45 -10.45 9.37
C ALA A 75 -25.12 -9.08 9.52
N ALA A 76 -24.84 -8.13 8.62
CA ALA A 76 -25.52 -6.84 8.59
C ALA A 76 -27.03 -6.98 8.38
N MET A 77 -27.48 -7.82 7.42
CA MET A 77 -28.90 -8.07 7.18
C MET A 77 -29.62 -8.68 8.38
N GLN A 78 -28.96 -9.60 9.09
CA GLN A 78 -29.51 -10.18 10.32
C GLN A 78 -29.66 -9.14 11.44
N LEU A 79 -28.70 -8.23 11.59
CA LEU A 79 -28.79 -7.12 12.54
C LEU A 79 -29.91 -6.13 12.18
N VAL A 80 -30.11 -5.87 10.88
CA VAL A 80 -31.23 -5.04 10.40
C VAL A 80 -32.57 -5.71 10.72
N SER A 81 -32.72 -7.02 10.49
CA SER A 81 -33.94 -7.77 10.87
C SER A 81 -34.21 -7.70 12.37
N LEU A 82 -33.18 -7.84 13.21
CA LEU A 82 -33.30 -7.73 14.66
C LEU A 82 -33.76 -6.34 15.10
N ALA A 83 -33.18 -5.30 14.51
CA ALA A 83 -33.54 -3.91 14.78
C ALA A 83 -34.99 -3.60 14.35
N GLN A 84 -35.42 -4.10 13.18
CA GLN A 84 -36.80 -3.95 12.71
C GLN A 84 -37.81 -4.72 13.57
N ALA A 85 -37.40 -5.83 14.18
CA ALA A 85 -38.20 -6.56 15.17
C ALA A 85 -38.25 -5.88 16.55
N GLY A 86 -37.63 -4.69 16.70
CA GLY A 86 -37.66 -3.90 17.94
C GLY A 86 -36.62 -4.34 18.99
N ASN A 87 -35.63 -5.15 18.63
CA ASN A 87 -34.58 -5.58 19.55
C ASN A 87 -33.36 -4.65 19.51
N GLU A 88 -32.64 -4.55 20.63
CA GLU A 88 -31.42 -3.76 20.72
C GLU A 88 -30.25 -4.38 19.91
N ILE A 89 -29.52 -3.51 19.20
CA ILE A 89 -28.42 -3.87 18.30
C ILE A 89 -27.13 -3.96 19.11
N THR A 90 -26.82 -5.11 19.70
CA THR A 90 -25.57 -5.29 20.49
C THR A 90 -24.64 -6.33 19.86
N GLN A 91 -23.34 -6.28 20.16
CA GLN A 91 -22.36 -7.26 19.66
C GLN A 91 -22.68 -8.70 20.10
N ASP A 92 -23.38 -8.87 21.22
CA ASP A 92 -23.83 -10.18 21.72
C ASP A 92 -25.15 -10.65 21.08
N SER A 93 -25.87 -9.77 20.36
CA SER A 93 -27.13 -10.13 19.68
C SER A 93 -26.93 -11.15 18.55
N LEU A 94 -25.72 -11.26 17.98
CA LEU A 94 -25.34 -12.25 16.96
C LEU A 94 -25.11 -13.67 17.52
N LYS A 95 -25.13 -13.85 18.84
CA LYS A 95 -24.92 -15.15 19.52
C LYS A 95 -26.23 -15.89 19.84
N ARG A 96 -27.40 -15.34 19.48
CA ARG A 96 -28.70 -15.96 19.76
C ARG A 96 -29.00 -17.08 18.76
N ASP A 97 -29.30 -18.27 19.24
CA ASP A 97 -29.66 -19.44 18.42
C ASP A 97 -30.93 -19.24 17.56
N ASP A 98 -31.69 -18.16 17.81
CA ASP A 98 -32.94 -17.81 17.10
C ASP A 98 -32.73 -17.02 15.80
N LEU A 99 -31.49 -16.72 15.39
CA LEU A 99 -31.18 -15.90 14.21
C LEU A 99 -31.60 -16.52 12.86
N GLY A 100 -31.83 -17.83 12.81
CA GLY A 100 -32.22 -18.56 11.61
C GLY A 100 -33.72 -18.55 11.31
N SER A 101 -34.56 -18.17 12.28
CA SER A 101 -36.02 -18.13 12.15
C SER A 101 -36.58 -16.72 11.89
N LEU A 102 -35.71 -15.70 11.86
CA LEU A 102 -36.10 -14.33 11.58
C LEU A 102 -36.39 -14.15 10.08
N ASN A 103 -37.49 -13.46 9.78
CA ASN A 103 -37.81 -13.06 8.42
C ASN A 103 -36.76 -12.08 7.88
N PRO A 104 -36.47 -12.10 6.57
CA PRO A 104 -35.61 -11.12 5.93
C PRO A 104 -36.09 -9.69 6.22
N PRO A 105 -35.18 -8.72 6.32
CA PRO A 105 -35.55 -7.36 6.68
C PRO A 105 -36.38 -6.72 5.55
N VAL A 106 -37.34 -5.88 5.91
CA VAL A 106 -38.18 -5.17 4.95
C VAL A 106 -37.38 -3.98 4.41
N MET A 107 -37.11 -3.99 3.10
CA MET A 107 -36.36 -2.95 2.41
C MET A 107 -37.28 -2.20 1.43
N GLU A 108 -37.62 -0.95 1.74
CA GLU A 108 -38.58 -0.18 0.94
C GLU A 108 -38.04 0.11 -0.47
N GLY A 109 -38.82 -0.26 -1.50
CA GLY A 109 -38.45 -0.06 -2.90
C GLY A 109 -37.54 -1.13 -3.50
N LEU A 110 -37.12 -2.14 -2.71
CA LEU A 110 -36.26 -3.22 -3.20
C LEU A 110 -36.98 -4.13 -4.20
N ASP A 111 -38.28 -4.38 -4.01
CA ASP A 111 -39.10 -5.14 -4.95
C ASP A 111 -39.20 -4.48 -6.33
N ALA A 112 -39.26 -3.15 -6.36
CA ALA A 112 -39.27 -2.37 -7.62
C ALA A 112 -37.91 -2.40 -8.32
N LEU A 113 -36.80 -2.46 -7.57
CA LEU A 113 -35.45 -2.60 -8.13
C LEU A 113 -35.22 -4.02 -8.68
N LEU A 114 -35.68 -5.05 -7.96
CA LEU A 114 -35.66 -6.44 -8.41
C LEU A 114 -36.57 -6.67 -9.63
N ALA A 115 -37.72 -5.99 -9.70
CA ALA A 115 -38.58 -6.03 -10.88
C ALA A 115 -37.95 -5.32 -12.09
N LYS A 116 -37.24 -4.19 -11.88
CA LYS A 116 -36.50 -3.50 -12.95
C LYS A 116 -35.32 -4.33 -13.46
N SER A 117 -34.56 -4.99 -12.59
CA SER A 117 -33.46 -5.87 -13.01
C SER A 117 -33.98 -7.09 -13.79
N LYS A 118 -35.12 -7.68 -13.38
CA LYS A 118 -35.81 -8.75 -14.13
C LYS A 118 -36.44 -8.28 -15.45
N HIS A 119 -36.94 -7.04 -15.53
CA HIS A 119 -37.50 -6.48 -16.76
C HIS A 119 -36.44 -6.09 -17.79
N MET A 120 -35.21 -5.75 -17.37
CA MET A 120 -34.09 -5.50 -18.29
C MET A 120 -33.63 -6.78 -19.00
N VAL A 121 -33.94 -7.95 -18.44
CA VAL A 121 -33.71 -9.27 -19.04
C VAL A 121 -34.87 -9.72 -19.96
N LYS A 122 -36.08 -9.15 -19.81
CA LYS A 122 -37.31 -9.59 -20.51
C LYS A 122 -37.70 -8.77 -21.76
N ARG A 123 -36.86 -7.84 -22.22
CA ARG A 123 -37.13 -6.99 -23.42
C ARG A 123 -36.56 -7.55 -24.73
N VAL A 124 -36.40 -8.86 -24.83
CA VAL A 124 -36.08 -9.53 -26.09
C VAL A 124 -37.09 -10.67 -26.26
N ASP A 125 -38.10 -10.48 -27.10
CA ASP A 125 -39.04 -11.50 -27.58
C ASP A 125 -39.84 -10.89 -28.77
N PRO A 126 -40.45 -11.65 -29.69
CA PRO A 126 -40.14 -13.00 -30.19
C PRO A 126 -40.38 -13.17 -31.74
N GLU A 127 -40.24 -14.41 -32.25
CA GLU A 127 -40.78 -15.01 -33.51
C GLU A 127 -39.89 -15.05 -34.78
N LEU A 128 -39.34 -16.24 -35.11
CA LEU A 128 -39.99 -17.24 -35.99
C LEU A 128 -39.20 -18.58 -36.05
N ASP A 129 -39.86 -19.63 -35.55
CA ASP A 129 -39.90 -21.07 -35.91
C ASP A 129 -38.66 -21.95 -36.16
N GLY A 130 -38.57 -23.04 -35.36
CA GLY A 130 -38.03 -24.35 -35.77
C GLY A 130 -37.18 -25.11 -34.72
N PHE A 131 -37.79 -26.01 -33.93
CA PHE A 131 -37.10 -27.03 -33.10
C PHE A 131 -37.00 -28.38 -33.84
N PRO A 132 -36.29 -29.43 -33.34
CA PRO A 132 -35.04 -29.48 -32.54
C PRO A 132 -34.04 -30.54 -33.05
N GLN A 133 -32.73 -30.36 -32.87
CA GLN A 133 -31.86 -31.53 -32.65
C GLN A 133 -30.56 -31.20 -31.91
N GLU A 134 -30.32 -31.96 -30.84
CA GLU A 134 -29.09 -31.98 -30.05
C GLU A 134 -27.86 -32.28 -30.91
N GLN A 135 -26.87 -31.38 -30.88
CA GLN A 135 -25.46 -31.72 -30.95
C GLN A 135 -24.66 -30.74 -30.07
N SER A 136 -24.16 -31.23 -28.95
CA SER A 136 -22.85 -30.77 -28.47
C SER A 136 -21.79 -31.27 -29.47
N PRO A 137 -20.60 -30.65 -29.64
CA PRO A 137 -19.97 -29.65 -28.77
C PRO A 137 -19.31 -28.47 -29.53
N SER A 138 -18.79 -27.55 -28.73
CA SER A 138 -17.67 -26.64 -29.02
C SER A 138 -17.98 -25.15 -29.23
N ASN A 139 -17.27 -24.39 -28.38
CA ASN A 139 -16.63 -23.11 -28.63
C ASN A 139 -17.37 -21.79 -28.40
N LYS A 140 -16.74 -21.01 -27.49
CA LYS A 140 -16.60 -19.53 -27.44
C LYS A 140 -17.53 -18.77 -26.48
N TRP A 141 -17.23 -18.78 -25.18
CA TRP A 141 -17.65 -17.70 -24.28
C TRP A 141 -16.49 -16.93 -23.60
N PHE A 142 -15.23 -17.31 -23.85
CA PHE A 142 -14.13 -16.34 -23.77
C PHE A 142 -14.10 -15.48 -25.02
N SER A 143 -15.11 -14.63 -25.21
CA SER A 143 -14.90 -13.39 -25.96
C SER A 143 -14.48 -12.35 -24.94
N SER A 144 -13.20 -12.38 -24.56
CA SER A 144 -12.55 -11.20 -24.02
C SER A 144 -12.87 -10.06 -24.98
N LYS A 145 -13.64 -9.06 -24.56
CA LYS A 145 -13.50 -7.74 -25.17
C LYS A 145 -12.05 -7.40 -24.92
N SER A 146 -11.22 -7.62 -25.94
CA SER A 146 -9.84 -7.23 -25.98
C SER A 146 -9.85 -5.81 -25.44
N SER A 147 -9.24 -5.61 -24.27
CA SER A 147 -8.55 -4.35 -24.00
C SER A 147 -7.91 -4.00 -25.32
N LYS A 148 -8.26 -2.85 -25.93
CA LYS A 148 -7.57 -2.40 -27.13
C LYS A 148 -6.12 -2.30 -26.69
N LYS A 149 -5.34 -3.36 -26.94
CA LYS A 149 -3.92 -3.40 -26.63
C LYS A 149 -3.40 -2.19 -27.37
N ILE A 150 -2.73 -1.31 -26.65
CA ILE A 150 -2.07 -0.16 -27.28
C ILE A 150 -1.26 -0.79 -28.43
N PRO A 151 -1.55 -0.42 -29.69
CA PRO A 151 -0.88 -1.06 -30.82
C PRO A 151 0.64 -0.92 -30.58
N LEU A 152 1.39 -2.00 -30.78
CA LEU A 152 2.85 -2.03 -30.54
C LEU A 152 3.60 -0.95 -31.33
N THR A 153 2.96 -0.36 -32.35
CA THR A 153 3.46 0.77 -33.15
C THR A 153 3.22 2.15 -32.54
N ALA A 154 2.44 2.25 -31.45
CA ALA A 154 2.09 3.52 -30.80
C ALA A 154 2.97 3.87 -29.59
N VAL A 155 3.92 3.01 -29.23
CA VAL A 155 4.85 3.20 -28.10
C VAL A 155 6.24 2.72 -28.50
N THR A 156 7.26 3.51 -28.17
CA THR A 156 8.68 3.23 -28.47
C THR A 156 9.35 2.31 -27.47
N SER A 157 8.80 2.18 -26.26
CA SER A 157 9.30 1.32 -25.19
C SER A 157 8.20 0.86 -24.22
N VAL A 158 8.50 -0.10 -23.34
CA VAL A 158 7.60 -0.51 -22.23
C VAL A 158 7.33 0.65 -21.27
N ILE A 159 8.34 1.48 -21.02
CA ILE A 159 8.22 2.66 -20.14
C ILE A 159 7.22 3.66 -20.74
N ASP A 160 7.29 3.90 -22.05
CA ASP A 160 6.31 4.75 -22.76
C ASP A 160 4.90 4.19 -22.69
N GLY A 161 4.77 2.86 -22.77
CA GLY A 161 3.51 2.15 -22.57
C GLY A 161 2.93 2.34 -21.18
N LEU A 162 3.74 2.18 -20.13
CA LEU A 162 3.33 2.38 -18.74
C LEU A 162 2.96 3.84 -18.46
N LYS A 163 3.77 4.78 -18.96
CA LYS A 163 3.53 6.22 -18.86
C LYS A 163 2.21 6.61 -19.52
N LYS A 164 1.94 6.09 -20.72
CA LYS A 164 0.67 6.28 -21.43
C LYS A 164 -0.52 5.69 -20.66
N LEU A 165 -0.39 4.46 -20.15
CA LEU A 165 -1.43 3.82 -19.35
C LEU A 165 -1.73 4.62 -18.07
N TYR A 166 -0.71 5.10 -17.36
CA TYR A 166 -0.90 5.94 -16.18
C TYR A 166 -1.68 7.21 -16.53
N ILE A 167 -1.26 7.95 -17.56
CA ILE A 167 -1.89 9.21 -17.97
C ILE A 167 -3.34 9.01 -18.43
N GLU A 168 -3.61 7.96 -19.22
CA GLU A 168 -4.94 7.74 -19.81
C GLU A 168 -5.93 7.07 -18.86
N LYS A 169 -5.46 6.22 -17.94
CA LYS A 169 -6.33 5.36 -17.12
C LYS A 169 -6.31 5.69 -15.64
N LEU A 170 -5.13 5.95 -15.07
CA LEU A 170 -4.98 6.02 -13.61
C LEU A 170 -5.01 7.47 -13.09
N LYS A 171 -4.28 8.37 -13.76
CA LYS A 171 -4.22 9.79 -13.41
C LYS A 171 -5.61 10.47 -13.34
N PRO A 172 -6.56 10.22 -14.27
CA PRO A 172 -7.90 10.81 -14.16
C PRO A 172 -8.64 10.36 -12.90
N LEU A 173 -8.45 9.11 -12.46
CA LEU A 173 -9.05 8.58 -11.24
C LEU A 173 -8.41 9.21 -10.00
N GLU A 174 -7.08 9.28 -9.96
CA GLU A 174 -6.36 9.92 -8.84
C GLU A 174 -6.80 11.37 -8.63
N VAL A 175 -6.95 12.13 -9.72
CA VAL A 175 -7.43 13.52 -9.67
C VAL A 175 -8.90 13.60 -9.25
N THR A 176 -9.76 12.73 -9.80
CA THR A 176 -11.20 12.74 -9.49
C THR A 176 -11.47 12.47 -8.01
N TYR A 177 -10.72 11.54 -7.41
CA TYR A 177 -10.88 11.15 -6.01
C TYR A 177 -9.88 11.84 -5.07
N LYS A 178 -9.11 12.81 -5.56
CA LYS A 178 -8.09 13.55 -4.79
C LYS A 178 -7.10 12.64 -4.06
N PHE A 179 -6.70 11.55 -4.70
CA PHE A 179 -5.78 10.56 -4.12
C PHE A 179 -4.46 11.18 -3.66
N ASN A 180 -4.02 12.23 -4.37
CA ASN A 180 -2.82 13.01 -4.06
C ASN A 180 -2.84 13.72 -2.70
N ASP A 181 -4.03 14.02 -2.18
CA ASP A 181 -4.19 14.70 -0.89
C ASP A 181 -4.07 13.70 0.29
N PHE A 182 -4.18 12.40 0.03
CA PHE A 182 -4.24 11.36 1.06
C PHE A 182 -3.07 10.39 1.05
N VAL A 183 -2.56 10.01 -0.14
CA VAL A 183 -1.62 8.89 -0.26
C VAL A 183 -0.31 9.31 -0.91
N SER A 184 -0.33 9.73 -2.17
CA SER A 184 0.90 10.06 -2.90
C SER A 184 0.70 11.13 -3.98
N PRO A 185 1.66 12.04 -4.18
CA PRO A 185 1.62 12.98 -5.30
C PRO A 185 1.46 12.29 -6.66
N LEU A 186 0.88 12.99 -7.63
CA LEU A 186 0.75 12.49 -9.00
C LEU A 186 2.13 12.19 -9.60
N LEU A 187 2.22 11.08 -10.33
CA LEU A 187 3.44 10.72 -11.05
C LEU A 187 3.67 11.69 -12.22
N THR A 188 4.91 12.08 -12.37
CA THR A 188 5.43 12.95 -13.41
C THR A 188 6.17 12.13 -14.46
N SER A 189 6.45 12.72 -15.63
CA SER A 189 7.28 12.06 -16.64
C SER A 189 8.65 11.66 -16.08
N SER A 190 9.26 12.53 -15.27
CA SER A 190 10.54 12.28 -14.61
C SER A 190 10.53 11.07 -13.69
N ASP A 191 9.37 10.65 -13.17
CA ASP A 191 9.28 9.43 -12.35
C ASP A 191 9.42 8.16 -13.18
N PHE A 192 8.96 8.17 -14.43
CA PHE A 192 9.11 7.05 -15.36
C PHE A 192 10.50 7.01 -16.00
N ASP A 193 11.07 8.18 -16.23
CA ASP A 193 12.37 8.36 -16.89
C ASP A 193 13.53 8.32 -15.87
N ALA A 194 13.21 8.19 -14.56
CA ALA A 194 14.19 8.11 -13.49
C ALA A 194 15.04 6.84 -13.58
N LYS A 195 16.33 6.98 -13.24
CA LYS A 195 17.24 5.85 -13.08
C LYS A 195 16.90 5.06 -11.80
N PRO A 196 17.22 3.76 -11.75
CA PRO A 196 17.03 2.98 -10.55
C PRO A 196 17.69 3.60 -9.32
N MET A 197 16.96 3.64 -8.21
CA MET A 197 17.38 4.27 -6.96
C MET A 197 17.68 3.23 -5.87
N VAL A 198 18.85 3.38 -5.25
CA VAL A 198 19.30 2.56 -4.12
C VAL A 198 19.37 3.41 -2.86
N MET A 199 18.48 3.15 -1.90
CA MET A 199 18.46 3.85 -0.61
C MET A 199 19.28 3.11 0.44
N LEU A 200 20.14 3.82 1.16
CA LEU A 200 20.87 3.29 2.30
C LEU A 200 20.22 3.79 3.58
N LEU A 201 19.80 2.88 4.45
CA LEU A 201 19.16 3.16 5.72
C LEU A 201 19.85 2.40 6.84
N GLY A 202 20.00 3.03 8.00
CA GLY A 202 20.67 2.42 9.15
C GLY A 202 20.98 3.44 10.23
N GLN A 203 21.34 2.93 11.40
CA GLN A 203 21.66 3.77 12.56
C GLN A 203 22.90 4.64 12.35
N TYR A 204 23.16 5.49 13.34
CA TYR A 204 24.34 6.32 13.34
C TYR A 204 25.64 5.49 13.30
N SER A 205 26.63 5.93 12.50
CA SER A 205 27.94 5.28 12.37
C SER A 205 27.95 3.85 11.76
N THR A 206 26.86 3.37 11.17
CA THR A 206 26.82 2.06 10.49
C THR A 206 27.58 2.01 9.16
N GLY A 207 28.07 3.17 8.67
CA GLY A 207 28.93 3.25 7.49
C GLY A 207 28.20 3.47 6.16
N LYS A 208 27.00 4.06 6.14
CA LYS A 208 26.23 4.36 4.90
C LYS A 208 27.02 5.20 3.88
N THR A 209 27.44 6.40 4.28
CA THR A 209 28.28 7.30 3.46
C THR A 209 29.57 6.61 3.01
N THR A 210 30.22 5.85 3.91
CA THR A 210 31.43 5.08 3.59
C THR A 210 31.17 3.96 2.60
N PHE A 211 30.00 3.31 2.66
CA PHE A 211 29.60 2.26 1.73
C PHE A 211 29.42 2.82 0.31
N ILE A 212 28.76 3.97 0.17
CA ILE A 212 28.64 4.67 -1.12
C ILE A 212 30.03 5.05 -1.64
N LYS A 213 30.88 5.64 -0.79
CA LYS A 213 32.27 5.97 -1.14
C LYS A 213 33.05 4.73 -1.58
N HIS A 214 32.84 3.59 -0.93
CA HIS A 214 33.49 2.33 -1.30
C HIS A 214 33.03 1.83 -2.67
N LEU A 215 31.73 1.91 -2.98
CA LEU A 215 31.17 1.53 -4.28
C LEU A 215 31.64 2.45 -5.40
N LEU A 216 31.66 3.76 -5.16
CA LEU A 216 32.13 4.76 -6.13
C LEU A 216 33.66 4.80 -6.24
N ARG A 217 34.39 4.18 -5.31
CA ARG A 217 35.87 4.28 -5.19
C ARG A 217 36.39 5.72 -5.05
N THR A 218 35.51 6.70 -4.86
CA THR A 218 35.79 8.12 -4.70
C THR A 218 34.74 8.74 -3.77
N SER A 219 35.05 9.92 -3.23
CA SER A 219 34.08 10.71 -2.44
C SER A 219 33.17 11.50 -3.37
N TYR A 220 31.92 11.70 -2.97
CA TYR A 220 31.01 12.62 -3.66
C TYR A 220 30.98 13.99 -2.97
N PRO A 221 30.64 15.07 -3.70
CA PRO A 221 30.50 16.41 -3.13
C PRO A 221 29.50 16.43 -1.97
N GLY A 222 29.84 17.11 -0.87
CA GLY A 222 28.98 17.18 0.32
C GLY A 222 29.05 15.97 1.26
N ALA A 223 29.79 14.90 0.90
CA ALA A 223 30.01 13.78 1.79
C ALA A 223 30.84 14.19 3.02
N HIS A 224 30.28 14.01 4.22
CA HIS A 224 30.98 14.20 5.48
C HIS A 224 31.02 12.86 6.22
N ILE A 225 32.23 12.36 6.50
CA ILE A 225 32.45 11.11 7.24
C ILE A 225 33.17 11.46 8.54
N GLY A 226 32.48 11.29 9.68
CA GLY A 226 33.08 11.48 11.00
C GLY A 226 32.45 10.62 12.09
N PRO A 227 33.13 10.45 13.24
CA PRO A 227 32.66 9.63 14.35
C PRO A 227 31.44 10.24 15.08
N GLU A 228 31.31 11.57 15.06
CA GLU A 228 30.15 12.32 15.57
C GLU A 228 29.04 12.44 14.52
N PRO A 229 27.76 12.65 14.89
CA PRO A 229 26.62 12.95 13.99
C PRO A 229 26.93 13.97 12.89
N THR A 230 27.45 13.47 11.76
CA THR A 230 27.98 14.26 10.65
C THR A 230 27.00 14.33 9.49
N THR A 231 26.30 13.22 9.18
CA THR A 231 25.24 13.21 8.15
C THR A 231 23.88 13.46 8.78
N ASP A 232 23.46 14.72 8.81
CA ASP A 232 22.12 15.17 9.24
C ASP A 232 21.18 15.46 8.06
N ARG A 233 21.64 15.23 6.83
CA ARG A 233 20.94 15.52 5.56
C ARG A 233 20.65 14.25 4.77
N PHE A 234 19.53 14.27 4.05
CA PHE A 234 19.29 13.32 2.96
C PHE A 234 20.08 13.80 1.75
N VAL A 235 20.98 12.95 1.24
CA VAL A 235 21.82 13.27 0.09
C VAL A 235 21.53 12.31 -1.04
N VAL A 236 21.05 12.83 -2.17
CA VAL A 236 20.87 12.04 -3.39
C VAL A 236 22.10 12.21 -4.25
N VAL A 237 22.86 11.13 -4.43
CA VAL A 237 24.06 11.08 -5.26
C VAL A 237 23.68 10.58 -6.64
N MET A 238 23.79 11.45 -7.64
CA MET A 238 23.41 11.16 -9.03
C MET A 238 24.48 11.64 -10.02
N SER A 239 24.37 11.18 -11.27
CA SER A 239 25.25 11.64 -12.34
C SER A 239 24.94 13.09 -12.69
N GLY A 240 25.99 13.87 -12.91
CA GLY A 240 25.91 15.23 -13.44
C GLY A 240 27.16 15.61 -14.20
N THR A 241 27.08 16.66 -15.01
CA THR A 241 28.22 17.15 -15.80
C THR A 241 29.33 17.73 -14.94
N ASP A 242 29.00 18.29 -13.78
CA ASP A 242 29.96 18.98 -12.94
C ASP A 242 29.80 18.51 -11.50
N GLU A 243 30.91 18.49 -10.77
CA GLU A 243 30.91 18.19 -9.34
C GLU A 243 30.30 19.36 -8.58
N ARG A 244 29.07 19.18 -8.10
CA ARG A 244 28.35 20.24 -7.36
C ARG A 244 27.35 19.66 -6.38
N THR A 245 27.06 20.45 -5.36
CA THR A 245 25.94 20.22 -4.46
C THR A 245 24.81 21.19 -4.78
N ILE A 246 23.59 20.68 -4.83
CA ILE A 246 22.38 21.46 -5.11
C ILE A 246 21.50 21.41 -3.86
N PRO A 247 21.03 22.56 -3.33
CA PRO A 247 20.12 22.57 -2.18
C PRO A 247 18.74 22.00 -2.50
N GLY A 248 18.12 21.34 -1.53
CA GLY A 248 16.80 20.69 -1.65
C GLY A 248 15.69 21.59 -2.17
N ASN A 249 15.66 22.86 -1.74
CA ASN A 249 14.68 23.83 -2.21
C ASN A 249 14.73 24.06 -3.73
N THR A 250 15.91 23.91 -4.34
CA THR A 250 16.09 24.08 -5.79
C THR A 250 15.70 22.82 -6.56
N ILE A 251 16.06 21.65 -6.03
CA ILE A 251 15.79 20.36 -6.66
C ILE A 251 14.29 20.04 -6.66
N ALA A 252 13.59 20.42 -5.60
CA ALA A 252 12.17 20.13 -5.45
C ALA A 252 11.27 20.93 -6.44
N VAL A 253 11.81 21.93 -7.14
CA VAL A 253 11.07 22.67 -8.19
C VAL A 253 11.55 22.34 -9.62
N GLN A 254 12.60 21.54 -9.74
CA GLN A 254 13.14 21.10 -11.04
C GLN A 254 12.26 20.01 -11.64
N ALA A 255 11.63 20.32 -12.78
CA ALA A 255 10.69 19.41 -13.46
C ALA A 255 11.38 18.23 -14.15
N ASP A 256 12.68 18.33 -14.39
CA ASP A 256 13.54 17.26 -14.92
C ASP A 256 13.92 16.21 -13.86
N MET A 257 13.60 16.48 -12.58
CA MET A 257 14.02 15.65 -11.45
C MET A 257 12.82 15.02 -10.72
N PRO A 258 12.88 13.74 -10.31
CA PRO A 258 11.75 13.01 -9.69
C PRO A 258 11.50 13.36 -8.21
N PHE A 259 11.93 14.54 -7.76
CA PHE A 259 11.93 14.97 -6.35
C PHE A 259 10.91 16.07 -6.04
N SER A 260 10.09 16.47 -7.01
CA SER A 260 9.06 17.49 -6.82
C SER A 260 8.07 17.14 -5.72
N GLY A 261 7.75 15.85 -5.55
CA GLY A 261 6.89 15.38 -4.47
C GLY A 261 7.39 15.65 -3.05
N LEU A 262 8.69 15.97 -2.88
CA LEU A 262 9.27 16.28 -1.56
C LEU A 262 8.88 17.66 -1.04
N THR A 263 8.29 18.54 -1.86
CA THR A 263 7.80 19.85 -1.39
C THR A 263 6.72 19.73 -0.32
N THR A 264 6.00 18.61 -0.27
CA THR A 264 4.94 18.32 0.70
C THR A 264 5.47 18.25 2.15
N PHE A 265 6.75 17.89 2.34
CA PHE A 265 7.40 17.86 3.65
C PHE A 265 7.85 19.24 4.15
N GLY A 266 7.68 20.28 3.34
CA GLY A 266 7.93 21.67 3.70
C GLY A 266 9.40 22.07 3.75
N THR A 267 9.63 23.36 4.02
CA THR A 267 10.96 23.99 4.00
C THR A 267 11.91 23.44 5.05
N ALA A 268 11.38 23.00 6.20
CA ALA A 268 12.16 22.37 7.27
C ALA A 268 12.91 21.13 6.76
N PHE A 269 12.23 20.25 6.03
CA PHE A 269 12.87 19.09 5.40
C PHE A 269 13.77 19.49 4.24
N LEU A 270 13.30 20.36 3.33
CA LEU A 270 14.07 20.74 2.15
C LEU A 270 15.42 21.40 2.49
N SER A 271 15.52 22.08 3.64
CA SER A 271 16.78 22.61 4.18
C SER A 271 17.78 21.53 4.60
N LYS A 272 17.31 20.30 4.82
CA LYS A 272 18.06 19.08 5.18
C LYS A 272 18.09 18.06 4.03
N PHE A 273 17.71 18.48 2.83
CA PHE A 273 17.77 17.68 1.62
C PHE A 273 18.78 18.30 0.66
N GLU A 274 19.59 17.46 0.01
CA GLU A 274 20.64 17.89 -0.90
C GLU A 274 20.79 16.88 -2.04
N CYS A 275 21.12 17.37 -3.24
CA CYS A 275 21.57 16.52 -4.33
C CYS A 275 23.05 16.77 -4.56
N SER A 276 23.82 15.69 -4.56
CA SER A 276 25.21 15.67 -4.96
C SER A 276 25.31 15.14 -6.39
N GLN A 277 25.85 15.96 -7.29
CA GLN A 277 26.06 15.61 -8.67
C GLN A 277 27.55 15.44 -8.94
N MET A 278 27.91 14.38 -9.66
CA MET A 278 29.28 14.17 -10.14
C MET A 278 29.31 13.25 -11.36
N ARG A 279 30.37 13.32 -12.17
CA ARG A 279 30.58 12.35 -13.25
C ARG A 279 31.12 11.05 -12.66
N HIS A 280 30.39 9.96 -12.85
CA HIS A 280 30.87 8.63 -12.49
C HIS A 280 30.15 7.56 -13.31
N PRO A 281 30.85 6.56 -13.89
CA PRO A 281 30.23 5.53 -14.72
C PRO A 281 29.09 4.78 -14.02
N LEU A 282 29.23 4.48 -12.72
CA LEU A 282 28.15 3.84 -11.95
C LEU A 282 26.91 4.75 -11.84
N LEU A 283 27.10 6.06 -11.65
CA LEU A 283 25.99 7.01 -11.48
C LEU A 283 25.27 7.30 -12.81
N GLU A 284 25.87 6.95 -13.94
CA GLU A 284 25.20 6.96 -15.24
C GLU A 284 24.05 5.95 -15.29
N HIS A 285 24.11 4.89 -14.47
CA HIS A 285 23.12 3.82 -14.45
C HIS A 285 22.25 3.78 -13.21
N ILE A 286 22.74 4.24 -12.05
CA ILE A 286 22.00 4.19 -10.78
C ILE A 286 22.13 5.50 -10.00
N THR A 287 21.16 5.75 -9.11
CA THR A 287 21.18 6.87 -8.17
C THR A 287 21.23 6.32 -6.75
N PHE A 288 22.05 6.91 -5.87
CA PHE A 288 22.09 6.54 -4.46
C PHE A 288 21.35 7.57 -3.61
N VAL A 289 20.67 7.11 -2.58
CA VAL A 289 20.07 7.95 -1.54
C VAL A 289 20.76 7.63 -0.22
N ASP A 290 21.64 8.53 0.23
CA ASP A 290 22.25 8.47 1.56
C ASP A 290 21.30 9.13 2.57
N THR A 291 20.82 8.34 3.53
CA THR A 291 19.92 8.86 4.57
C THR A 291 20.69 9.24 5.83
N PRO A 292 20.21 10.24 6.60
CA PRO A 292 20.74 10.51 7.94
C PRO A 292 20.71 9.26 8.82
N GLY A 293 21.69 9.11 9.70
CA GLY A 293 21.67 8.02 10.68
C GLY A 293 20.41 8.08 11.55
N VAL A 294 19.73 6.94 11.70
CA VAL A 294 18.61 6.85 12.64
C VAL A 294 19.15 6.99 14.06
N LEU A 295 18.57 7.90 14.82
CA LEU A 295 19.02 8.24 16.17
C LEU A 295 18.52 7.17 17.16
N SER A 296 19.25 7.02 18.27
CA SER A 296 18.89 6.11 19.36
C SER A 296 18.41 6.93 20.55
N GLY A 297 17.10 6.98 20.78
CA GLY A 297 16.48 7.54 21.99
C GLY A 297 15.64 8.80 21.81
N GLU A 298 14.64 8.98 22.67
CA GLU A 298 13.57 9.99 22.58
C GLU A 298 14.10 11.45 22.57
N LYS A 299 15.21 11.75 23.28
CA LYS A 299 15.76 13.11 23.38
C LYS A 299 16.41 13.63 22.10
N GLN A 300 16.83 12.74 21.22
CA GLN A 300 17.40 13.09 19.92
C GLN A 300 16.32 13.20 18.84
N ARG A 301 15.18 12.51 19.02
CA ARG A 301 14.00 12.59 18.16
C ARG A 301 13.39 13.99 18.12
N THR A 302 13.38 14.71 19.26
CA THR A 302 12.87 16.09 19.34
C THR A 302 13.73 17.12 18.59
N GLN A 303 14.93 16.74 18.11
CA GLN A 303 15.77 17.64 17.31
C GLN A 303 15.38 17.69 15.83
N ARG A 304 14.57 16.75 15.32
CA ARG A 304 14.13 16.76 13.91
C ARG A 304 12.88 17.59 13.76
N SER A 305 12.97 18.69 13.02
CA SER A 305 11.86 19.58 12.69
C SER A 305 10.98 19.08 11.53
N TYR A 306 11.17 17.84 11.08
CA TYR A 306 10.47 17.24 9.95
C TYR A 306 10.15 15.77 10.20
N ASP A 307 9.16 15.23 9.49
CA ASP A 307 8.76 13.84 9.58
C ASP A 307 9.75 12.91 8.85
N PHE A 308 10.75 12.42 9.57
CA PHE A 308 11.73 11.47 9.05
C PHE A 308 11.10 10.16 8.56
N THR A 309 10.04 9.68 9.22
CA THR A 309 9.41 8.40 8.86
C THR A 309 8.65 8.54 7.55
N GLY A 310 7.86 9.61 7.40
CA GLY A 310 7.16 9.93 6.16
C GLY A 310 8.10 10.13 4.97
N VAL A 311 9.20 10.86 5.16
CA VAL A 311 10.22 11.03 4.11
C VAL A 311 10.85 9.70 3.72
N THR A 312 11.21 8.85 4.69
CA THR A 312 11.81 7.54 4.41
C THR A 312 10.84 6.63 3.66
N SER A 313 9.56 6.65 4.04
CA SER A 313 8.50 5.91 3.34
C SER A 313 8.30 6.41 1.90
N TRP A 314 8.37 7.73 1.68
CA TRP A 314 8.31 8.31 0.34
C TRP A 314 9.47 7.84 -0.55
N PHE A 315 10.70 7.82 -0.03
CA PHE A 315 11.84 7.28 -0.77
C PHE A 315 11.70 5.77 -1.00
N ALA A 316 11.25 5.01 -0.01
CA ALA A 316 11.04 3.57 -0.12
C ALA A 316 10.07 3.20 -1.25
N ALA A 317 9.01 3.99 -1.43
CA ALA A 317 8.04 3.79 -2.51
C ALA A 317 8.68 3.96 -3.90
N LYS A 318 9.66 4.87 -4.02
CA LYS A 318 10.34 5.19 -5.30
C LYS A 318 11.61 4.39 -5.54
N CYS A 319 12.26 3.88 -4.51
CA CYS A 319 13.50 3.14 -4.65
C CYS A 319 13.25 1.72 -5.16
N ASP A 320 14.25 1.17 -5.86
CA ASP A 320 14.26 -0.19 -6.38
C ASP A 320 14.95 -1.16 -5.41
N LEU A 321 15.86 -0.63 -4.60
CA LEU A 321 16.62 -1.39 -3.60
C LEU A 321 16.78 -0.56 -2.33
N ILE A 322 16.54 -1.20 -1.18
CA ILE A 322 16.72 -0.59 0.14
C ILE A 322 17.75 -1.42 0.90
N LEU A 323 18.92 -0.83 1.18
CA LEU A 323 19.98 -1.43 1.95
C LEU A 323 19.83 -1.04 3.43
N LEU A 324 19.53 -2.03 4.28
CA LEU A 324 19.52 -1.86 5.73
C LEU A 324 20.89 -2.20 6.31
N LEU A 325 21.66 -1.19 6.72
CA LEU A 325 23.01 -1.35 7.25
C LEU A 325 23.01 -1.46 8.79
N PHE A 326 23.67 -2.50 9.28
CA PHE A 326 23.89 -2.79 10.70
C PHE A 326 25.39 -2.89 11.00
N ASP A 327 25.76 -2.55 12.24
CA ASP A 327 27.11 -2.69 12.78
C ASP A 327 27.09 -3.73 13.92
N PRO A 328 27.92 -4.79 13.88
CA PRO A 328 28.00 -5.82 14.91
C PRO A 328 28.22 -5.30 16.33
N HIS A 329 28.91 -4.17 16.49
CA HIS A 329 29.18 -3.56 17.79
C HIS A 329 27.97 -2.81 18.35
N LYS A 330 27.02 -2.41 17.49
CA LYS A 330 25.87 -1.57 17.83
C LYS A 330 24.59 -2.12 17.22
N LEU A 331 24.24 -3.36 17.62
CA LEU A 331 23.08 -4.05 17.06
C LEU A 331 21.74 -3.66 17.72
N ASP A 332 21.73 -2.66 18.59
CA ASP A 332 20.51 -2.22 19.28
C ASP A 332 19.51 -1.62 18.30
N ILE A 333 18.46 -2.35 17.92
CA ILE A 333 17.38 -1.81 17.09
C ILE A 333 16.51 -0.91 17.97
N SER A 334 16.79 0.39 17.95
CA SER A 334 16.02 1.41 18.68
C SER A 334 14.55 1.43 18.25
N ASP A 335 13.66 1.93 19.11
CA ASP A 335 12.22 2.02 18.76
C ASP A 335 11.96 2.97 17.59
N GLU A 336 12.79 4.00 17.41
CA GLU A 336 12.77 4.85 16.22
C GLU A 336 13.12 4.02 14.98
N PHE A 337 14.18 3.20 15.04
CA PHE A 337 14.56 2.39 13.90
C PHE A 337 13.51 1.31 13.57
N LYS A 338 12.88 0.69 14.58
CA LYS A 338 11.73 -0.20 14.37
C LYS A 338 10.57 0.51 13.67
N ARG A 339 10.28 1.76 14.05
CA ARG A 339 9.21 2.57 13.41
C ARG A 339 9.54 2.86 11.95
N VAL A 340 10.79 3.22 11.66
CA VAL A 340 11.24 3.47 10.30
C VAL A 340 11.16 2.18 9.46
N ILE A 341 11.66 1.05 9.96
CA ILE A 341 11.52 -0.25 9.27
C ILE A 341 10.05 -0.60 9.08
N GLY A 342 9.19 -0.33 10.08
CA GLY A 342 7.74 -0.51 9.98
C GLY A 342 7.09 0.34 8.87
N SER A 343 7.65 1.51 8.54
CA SER A 343 7.18 2.35 7.42
C SER A 343 7.58 1.84 6.03
N LEU A 344 8.46 0.82 5.98
CA LEU A 344 8.86 0.13 4.75
C LEU A 344 7.96 -1.06 4.40
N ARG A 345 6.94 -1.36 5.23
CA ARG A 345 6.02 -2.48 5.01
C ARG A 345 5.35 -2.39 3.64
N GLY A 346 5.32 -3.50 2.91
CA GLY A 346 4.84 -3.54 1.54
C GLY A 346 5.92 -3.30 0.48
N HIS A 347 7.16 -3.05 0.91
CA HIS A 347 8.35 -2.96 0.06
C HIS A 347 9.44 -3.97 0.48
N ASP A 348 9.02 -5.04 1.17
CA ASP A 348 9.91 -6.05 1.78
C ASP A 348 10.77 -6.78 0.73
N ASP A 349 10.24 -6.95 -0.50
CA ASP A 349 10.93 -7.57 -1.64
C ASP A 349 12.17 -6.79 -2.09
N LYS A 350 12.19 -5.47 -1.84
CA LYS A 350 13.29 -4.55 -2.17
C LYS A 350 14.32 -4.43 -1.04
N ILE A 351 14.04 -4.97 0.14
CA ILE A 351 14.92 -4.83 1.30
C ILE A 351 16.06 -5.86 1.24
N ARG A 352 17.30 -5.40 1.40
CA ARG A 352 18.49 -6.23 1.60
C ARG A 352 19.23 -5.76 2.84
N VAL A 353 19.63 -6.71 3.67
CA VAL A 353 20.27 -6.42 4.95
C VAL A 353 21.78 -6.54 4.77
N VAL A 354 22.54 -5.58 5.27
CA VAL A 354 24.00 -5.58 5.24
C VAL A 354 24.51 -5.51 6.67
N LEU A 355 25.20 -6.56 7.12
CA LEU A 355 25.94 -6.57 8.36
C LEU A 355 27.37 -6.15 8.05
N ASN A 356 27.63 -4.85 8.21
CA ASN A 356 28.88 -4.18 7.86
C ASN A 356 29.89 -4.27 9.00
N LYS A 357 31.18 -4.10 8.74
CA LYS A 357 32.25 -4.18 9.75
C LYS A 357 32.33 -5.55 10.44
N ALA A 358 31.98 -6.62 9.71
CA ALA A 358 32.02 -7.97 10.25
C ALA A 358 33.45 -8.44 10.59
N ASP A 359 34.46 -7.80 10.00
CA ASP A 359 35.89 -7.99 10.28
C ASP A 359 36.31 -7.53 11.68
N GLN A 360 35.51 -6.68 12.33
CA GLN A 360 35.84 -6.13 13.65
C GLN A 360 35.42 -7.04 14.82
N VAL A 361 34.72 -8.14 14.55
CA VAL A 361 34.25 -9.10 15.55
C VAL A 361 34.77 -10.50 15.26
N ASP A 362 34.94 -11.31 16.31
CA ASP A 362 35.32 -12.70 16.13
C ASP A 362 34.15 -13.54 15.59
N THR A 363 34.46 -14.71 15.03
CA THR A 363 33.45 -15.58 14.42
C THR A 363 32.32 -15.98 15.37
N GLN A 364 32.60 -16.18 16.67
CA GLN A 364 31.53 -16.56 17.61
C GLN A 364 30.62 -15.38 17.92
N GLN A 365 31.18 -14.19 18.15
CA GLN A 365 30.39 -12.98 18.33
C GLN A 365 29.58 -12.67 17.08
N LEU A 366 30.16 -12.80 15.88
CA LEU A 366 29.46 -12.59 14.62
C LEU A 366 28.23 -13.49 14.48
N MET A 367 28.34 -14.78 14.82
CA MET A 367 27.20 -15.70 14.77
C MET A 367 26.10 -15.33 15.78
N ARG A 368 26.47 -14.85 16.98
CA ARG A 368 25.51 -14.36 17.98
C ARG A 368 24.80 -13.09 17.51
N VAL A 369 25.56 -12.14 16.98
CA VAL A 369 25.12 -10.86 16.39
C VAL A 369 24.15 -11.13 15.23
N TYR A 370 24.51 -12.04 14.33
CA TYR A 370 23.67 -12.46 13.22
C TYR A 370 22.34 -13.06 13.69
N GLY A 371 22.38 -13.98 14.66
CA GLY A 371 21.18 -14.58 15.25
C GLY A 371 20.26 -13.54 15.89
N ALA A 372 20.83 -12.61 16.66
CA ALA A 372 20.08 -11.51 17.29
C ALA A 372 19.45 -10.55 16.25
N LEU A 373 20.17 -10.27 15.16
CA LEU A 373 19.67 -9.46 14.05
C LEU A 373 18.48 -10.10 13.38
N MET A 374 18.60 -11.37 12.99
CA MET A 374 17.52 -12.10 12.31
C MET A 374 16.29 -12.24 13.20
N TRP A 375 16.49 -12.52 14.49
CA TRP A 375 15.41 -12.56 15.47
C TRP A 375 14.67 -11.22 15.58
N SER A 376 15.42 -10.11 15.62
CA SER A 376 14.84 -8.77 15.76
C SER A 376 14.15 -8.31 14.48
N LEU A 377 14.75 -8.53 13.32
CA LEU A 377 14.16 -8.22 12.02
C LEU A 377 12.89 -9.03 11.75
N GLY A 378 12.89 -10.33 12.08
CA GLY A 378 11.70 -11.17 11.92
C GLY A 378 10.49 -10.65 12.70
N LYS A 379 10.71 -10.09 13.90
CA LYS A 379 9.64 -9.45 14.69
C LYS A 379 9.11 -8.15 14.09
N VAL A 380 9.97 -7.37 13.43
CA VAL A 380 9.63 -6.03 12.94
C VAL A 380 9.00 -6.08 11.55
N LEU A 381 9.64 -6.80 10.62
CA LEU A 381 9.16 -6.97 9.24
C LEU A 381 7.87 -7.78 9.19
N ASN A 382 7.71 -8.78 10.07
CA ASN A 382 6.52 -9.63 10.15
C ASN A 382 6.18 -10.29 8.80
N THR A 383 7.22 -10.65 8.04
CA THR A 383 7.13 -11.38 6.77
C THR A 383 7.48 -12.85 7.01
N PRO A 384 6.81 -13.80 6.33
CA PRO A 384 7.22 -15.20 6.37
C PRO A 384 8.55 -15.43 5.63
N GLU A 385 8.90 -14.53 4.70
CA GLU A 385 10.14 -14.58 3.94
C GLU A 385 11.31 -14.03 4.75
N VAL A 386 12.41 -14.77 4.75
CA VAL A 386 13.65 -14.42 5.43
C VAL A 386 14.45 -13.46 4.56
N SER A 387 14.70 -12.25 5.04
CA SER A 387 15.53 -11.28 4.33
C SER A 387 16.96 -11.80 4.15
N ARG A 388 17.50 -11.63 2.94
CA ARG A 388 18.90 -11.97 2.66
C ARG A 388 19.83 -10.97 3.37
N VAL A 389 20.80 -11.50 4.11
CA VAL A 389 21.85 -10.74 4.79
C VAL A 389 23.17 -10.90 4.04
N TYR A 390 23.84 -9.78 3.78
CA TYR A 390 25.20 -9.71 3.26
C TYR A 390 26.13 -9.34 4.40
N ILE A 391 27.15 -10.16 4.65
CA ILE A 391 28.12 -9.97 5.72
C ILE A 391 29.41 -9.48 5.07
N GLY A 392 29.96 -8.36 5.54
CA GLY A 392 31.15 -7.76 4.95
C GLY A 392 31.80 -6.66 5.76
#